data_AF-A0A9Q4Q1B0-F1
#
_entry.id   AF-A0A9Q4Q1B0-F1
#
_cell.length_a   1.000
_cell.length_b   1.000
_cell.length_c   1.000
_cell.angle_alpha   90.00
_cell.angle_beta   90.00
_cell.angle_gamma   90.00
#
_symmetry.space_group_name_H-M   'P 1'
#
loop_
_entity.id
_entity.type
_entity.pdbx_description
1 polymer ?
#
loop_
_entity_poly.entity_id
_entity_poly.type
_entity_poly.pdbx_seq_one_letter_code
_entity_poly.pdbx_strand_id
1 'polypeptide(L)' 'MADETTTVTVSTETWKRLTLRKDPGDSFDDVITELLDEVEEVEEESG' A
#
# COMPACT_ATOMS: atom_id res chain seq x y z
N MET A 1 -11.91 2.05 -20.34
CA MET A 1 -12.18 2.38 -18.93
C MET A 1 -10.96 3.17 -18.50
N ALA A 2 -11.14 4.38 -17.97
CA ALA A 2 -10.00 5.24 -17.63
C ALA A 2 -9.31 4.64 -16.41
N ASP A 3 -8.02 4.34 -16.51
CA ASP A 3 -7.21 3.91 -15.38
C ASP A 3 -7.20 5.04 -14.34
N GLU A 4 -7.93 4.86 -13.24
CA GLU A 4 -8.11 5.85 -12.17
C GLU A 4 -6.82 5.97 -11.36
N THR A 5 -5.80 6.62 -11.93
CA THR A 5 -4.50 6.78 -11.28
C THR A 5 -4.57 7.90 -10.25
N THR A 6 -4.39 7.56 -8.97
CA THR A 6 -4.26 8.52 -7.87
C THR A 6 -2.79 8.67 -7.48
N THR A 7 -2.29 9.91 -7.49
CA THR A 7 -0.92 10.23 -7.06
C THR A 7 -0.90 10.67 -5.61
N VAL A 8 -0.12 9.97 -4.78
CA VAL A 8 0.12 10.33 -3.37
C VAL A 8 1.57 10.71 -3.14
N THR A 9 1.81 11.69 -2.26
CA THR A 9 3.15 12.10 -1.88
C THR A 9 3.54 11.43 -0.57
N VAL A 10 4.66 10.71 -0.58
CA VAL A 10 5.22 10.06 0.61
C VAL A 10 6.66 10.51 0.83
N SER A 11 7.13 10.41 2.07
CA SER A 11 8.54 10.65 2.39
C SER A 11 9.44 9.59 1.74
N THR A 12 10.69 9.95 1.46
CA THR A 12 11.68 9.03 0.86
C THR A 12 11.91 7.77 1.70
N GLU A 13 11.84 7.88 3.03
CA GLU A 13 11.94 6.74 3.94
C GLU A 13 10.78 5.77 3.78
N THR A 14 9.54 6.28 3.71
CA THR A 14 8.34 5.48 3.45
C THR A 14 8.43 4.79 2.09
N TRP A 15 8.86 5.50 1.05
CA TRP A 15 9.02 4.92 -0.28
C TRP A 15 10.05 3.78 -0.31
N LYS A 16 11.18 3.92 0.42
CA LYS A 16 12.16 2.84 0.58
C LYS A 16 11.54 1.63 1.28
N ARG A 17 10.75 1.85 2.34
CA ARG A 17 10.09 0.76 3.06
C ARG A 17 9.07 0.02 2.18
N LEU A 18 8.27 0.75 1.42
CA LEU A 18 7.34 0.17 0.44
C LEU A 18 8.07 -0.63 -0.64
N THR A 19 9.18 -0.09 -1.14
CA THR A 19 10.01 -0.77 -2.15
C THR A 19 10.65 -2.05 -1.62
N LEU A 20 10.99 -2.11 -0.33
CA LEU A 20 11.53 -3.32 0.30
C LEU A 20 10.48 -4.41 0.51
N ARG A 21 9.20 -4.02 0.67
CA ARG A 21 8.07 -4.95 0.81
C ARG A 21 7.59 -5.48 -0.54
N LYS A 22 7.89 -4.76 -1.62
CA LYS A 22 7.50 -5.10 -2.98
C LYS A 22 8.28 -6.31 -3.53
N ASP A 23 7.55 -7.32 -3.98
CA ASP A 23 8.10 -8.48 -4.70
C ASP A 23 8.34 -8.18 -6.20
N PRO A 24 9.22 -8.95 -6.87
CA PRO A 24 9.48 -8.77 -8.29
C PRO A 24 8.27 -9.20 -9.13
N GLY A 25 7.47 -8.21 -9.54
CA GLY A 25 6.26 -8.40 -10.35
C GLY A 25 5.06 -7.62 -9.82
N ASP A 26 5.09 -7.25 -8.54
CA ASP A 26 4.03 -6.50 -7.87
C ASP A 26 3.96 -5.03 -8.31
N SER A 27 2.80 -4.39 -8.15
CA SER A 27 2.68 -2.93 -8.25
C SER A 27 2.78 -2.31 -6.85
N PHE A 28 3.00 -1.00 -6.79
CA PHE A 28 2.87 -0.30 -5.50
C PHE A 28 1.42 -0.30 -5.01
N ASP A 29 0.46 -0.41 -5.93
CA ASP A 29 -0.95 -0.52 -5.63
C ASP A 29 -1.28 -1.79 -4.83
N ASP A 30 -0.75 -2.95 -5.24
CA ASP A 30 -0.90 -4.22 -4.52
C ASP A 30 -0.32 -4.13 -3.09
N VAL A 31 0.88 -3.58 -2.95
CA VAL A 31 1.55 -3.42 -1.64
C VAL A 31 0.78 -2.44 -0.74
N ILE A 32 0.24 -1.35 -1.30
CA ILE A 32 -0.55 -0.39 -0.53
C ILE A 32 -1.88 -1.02 -0.12
N THR A 33 -2.53 -1.78 -1.01
CA THR A 33 -3.78 -2.48 -0.73
C THR A 33 -3.62 -3.49 0.39
N GLU A 34 -2.56 -4.32 0.36
CA GLU A 34 -2.25 -5.26 1.45
C GLU A 34 -2.07 -4.53 2.79
N LEU A 35 -1.35 -3.40 2.79
CA LEU A 35 -1.15 -2.62 4.01
C LEU A 35 -2.45 -2.02 4.54
N LEU A 36 -3.37 -1.61 3.66
CA LEU A 36 -4.66 -1.06 4.04
C LEU A 36 -5.59 -2.14 4.63
N ASP A 37 -5.61 -3.32 4.01
CA ASP A 37 -6.36 -4.49 4.49
C ASP A 37 -5.87 -4.91 5.89
N GLU A 38 -4.54 -4.95 6.10
CA GLU A 38 -3.92 -5.28 7.39
C GLU A 38 -4.33 -4.30 8.51
N VAL A 39 -4.52 -3.00 8.21
CA VAL A 39 -5.02 -2.04 9.19
C VAL A 39 -6.53 -2.18 9.42
N GLU A 40 -7.31 -2.47 8.38
CA GLU A 40 -8.76 -2.63 8.50
C GLU A 40 -9.09 -3.84 9.41
N GLU A 41 -8.37 -4.96 9.25
CA GLU A 41 -8.54 -6.16 10.08
C GLU A 41 -8.28 -5.89 11.59
N VAL A 42 -7.25 -5.11 11.94
CA VAL A 42 -6.96 -4.77 13.36
C VAL A 42 -7.97 -3.79 13.98
N GLU A 43 -8.62 -2.97 13.16
CA GLU A 43 -9.68 -2.07 13.62
C GLU A 43 -10.97 -2.83 13.93
N GLU A 44 -11.27 -3.92 13.21
CA GLU A 44 -12.46 -4.75 13.41
C GLU A 44 -12.36 -5.70 14.63
N GLU A 45 -11.17 -6.21 14.96
CA GLU A 45 -10.97 -7.06 16.14
C GLU A 45 -10.97 -6.30 17.48
N SER A 46 -10.94 -4.96 17.41
CA SER A 46 -10.91 -4.07 18.59
C SER A 46 -12.27 -3.46 18.95
N GLY A 47 -13.32 -3.74 18.16
CA GLY A 47 -14.67 -3.16 18.25
C GLY A 47 -15.69 -3.96 19.06
#